data_AF-A8ZUT9-F1
#
_entry.id   AF-A8ZUT9-F1
#
_cell.length_a   1.000
_cell.length_b   1.000
_cell.length_c   1.000
_cell.angle_alpha   90.00
_cell.angle_beta   90.00
_cell.angle_gamma   90.00
#
_symmetry.space_group_name_H-M   'P 1'
#
loop_
_entity.id
_entity.type
_entity.pdbx_description
1 polymer ?
#
loop_
_entity_poly.entity_id
_entity_poly.type
_entity_poly.pdbx_seq_one_letter_code
_entity_poly.pdbx_strand_id
1 'polypeptide(L)'
;MDKRLQIKLLLGLIGFLERHPLLVRLFLKPFANAPFLSRKLMVLPRAYMGATAFDIHDVDLPAGRIGIGGVEEIMAGAKIIHLLHTTLADHLDEKEKAAALYNMGVALCTWEVTCALEGGRWAPSFLVPLIANSQILDQVRTDPLMAKFFTKTMNMMSRLITDEGGWGHLDFDFSAAPMQVFLSNSQEARWLGPSPTPVCHFYAGIVAGYAGTISGKTIRVKEVACSAMGAEKCVFHLFEE
;
A
#
# COMPACT_ATOMS: atom_id res chain seq x y z
N MET A 1 -11.80 -23.72 10.06
CA MET A 1 -11.06 -23.09 11.18
C MET A 1 -11.77 -21.80 11.52
N ASP A 2 -12.03 -21.50 12.80
CA ASP A 2 -12.62 -20.23 13.22
C ASP A 2 -11.71 -19.06 12.76
N LYS A 3 -12.28 -18.05 12.08
CA LYS A 3 -11.56 -16.86 11.60
C LYS A 3 -10.78 -16.19 12.74
N ARG A 4 -11.37 -16.15 13.94
CA ARG A 4 -10.74 -15.54 15.10
C ARG A 4 -9.50 -16.31 15.55
N LEU A 5 -9.56 -17.65 15.53
CA LEU A 5 -8.42 -18.51 15.83
C LEU A 5 -7.31 -18.34 14.76
N GLN A 6 -7.70 -18.28 13.49
CA GLN A 6 -6.77 -18.04 12.39
C GLN A 6 -6.02 -16.72 12.56
N ILE A 7 -6.72 -15.62 12.85
CA ILE A 7 -6.11 -14.31 13.08
C ILE A 7 -5.18 -14.34 14.30
N LYS A 8 -5.57 -14.99 15.41
CA LYS A 8 -4.70 -15.13 16.58
C LYS A 8 -3.40 -15.88 16.25
N LEU A 9 -3.48 -16.97 15.49
CA LEU A 9 -2.30 -17.73 15.07
C LEU A 9 -1.38 -16.89 14.17
N LEU A 10 -1.94 -16.20 13.18
CA LEU A 10 -1.19 -15.30 12.30
C LEU A 10 -0.51 -14.17 13.09
N LEU A 11 -1.23 -13.52 13.99
CA LEU A 11 -0.68 -12.49 14.87
C LEU A 11 0.42 -13.02 15.78
N GLY A 12 0.24 -14.24 16.32
CA GLY A 12 1.25 -14.92 17.12
C GLY A 12 2.52 -15.18 16.32
N LEU A 13 2.40 -15.66 15.08
CA LEU A 13 3.53 -15.87 14.18
C LEU A 13 4.23 -14.56 13.81
N ILE A 14 3.47 -13.54 13.40
CA ILE A 14 4.04 -12.23 13.05
C ILE A 14 4.77 -11.63 14.25
N GLY A 15 4.14 -11.63 15.43
CA GLY A 15 4.76 -11.13 16.66
C GLY A 15 5.98 -11.94 17.11
N PHE A 16 6.02 -13.24 16.83
CA PHE A 16 7.21 -14.06 17.04
C PHE A 16 8.34 -13.63 16.11
N LEU A 17 8.09 -13.48 14.81
CA LEU A 17 9.11 -13.07 13.84
C LEU A 17 9.68 -11.67 14.15
N GLU A 18 8.84 -10.72 14.53
CA GLU A 18 9.25 -9.37 14.93
C GLU A 18 10.20 -9.36 16.13
N ARG A 19 9.99 -10.27 17.10
CA ARG A 19 10.86 -10.40 18.29
C ARG A 19 12.17 -11.12 18.01
N HIS A 20 12.30 -11.78 16.86
CA HIS A 20 13.49 -12.57 16.50
C HIS A 20 14.10 -12.08 15.18
N PRO A 21 14.55 -10.81 15.10
CA PRO A 21 15.07 -10.24 13.85
C PRO A 21 16.33 -10.96 13.34
N LEU A 22 17.15 -11.54 14.22
CA LEU A 22 18.30 -12.36 13.83
C LEU A 22 17.88 -13.65 13.14
N LEU A 23 16.79 -14.30 13.59
CA LEU A 23 16.23 -15.48 12.92
C LEU A 23 15.77 -15.12 11.50
N VAL A 24 15.03 -14.02 11.38
CA VAL A 24 14.53 -13.52 10.09
C VAL A 24 15.71 -13.23 9.16
N ARG A 25 16.69 -12.44 9.62
CA ARG A 25 17.80 -11.98 8.79
C ARG A 25 18.77 -13.10 8.40
N LEU A 26 19.14 -13.97 9.34
CA LEU A 26 20.20 -14.97 9.12
C LEU A 26 19.69 -16.28 8.52
N PHE A 27 18.40 -16.61 8.69
CA PHE A 27 17.86 -17.90 8.24
C PHE A 27 16.68 -17.75 7.30
N LEU A 28 15.62 -17.03 7.69
CA LEU A 28 14.39 -16.99 6.90
C LEU A 28 14.56 -16.21 5.60
N LYS A 29 15.27 -15.08 5.61
CA LYS A 29 15.51 -14.28 4.40
C LYS A 29 16.34 -15.06 3.37
N PRO A 30 17.50 -15.66 3.71
CA PRO A 30 18.23 -16.52 2.79
C PRO A 30 17.38 -17.68 2.25
N PHE A 31 16.59 -18.31 3.12
CA PHE A 31 15.70 -19.39 2.70
C PHE A 31 14.62 -18.91 1.73
N ALA A 32 13.93 -17.81 2.01
CA ALA A 32 12.90 -17.20 1.16
C ALA A 32 13.44 -16.78 -0.23
N ASN A 33 14.73 -16.46 -0.32
CA ASN A 33 15.40 -16.03 -1.53
C ASN A 33 16.20 -17.15 -2.23
N ALA A 34 16.15 -18.38 -1.70
CA ALA A 34 16.81 -19.51 -2.34
C ALA A 34 16.20 -19.76 -3.75
N PRO A 35 17.01 -19.94 -4.81
CA PRO A 35 16.52 -19.97 -6.19
C PRO A 35 15.39 -20.99 -6.48
N PHE A 36 15.39 -22.12 -5.78
CA PHE A 36 14.38 -23.17 -5.95
C PHE A 36 13.06 -22.89 -5.22
N LEU A 37 13.06 -21.93 -4.28
CA LEU A 37 11.94 -21.62 -3.41
C LEU A 37 11.30 -20.25 -3.73
N SER A 38 12.12 -19.25 -4.05
CA SER A 38 11.67 -17.87 -4.28
C SER A 38 10.60 -17.75 -5.37
N ARG A 39 10.67 -18.58 -6.42
CA ARG A 39 9.68 -18.64 -7.51
C ARG A 39 8.35 -19.29 -7.13
N LYS A 40 8.32 -20.05 -6.03
CA LYS A 40 7.13 -20.79 -5.57
C LYS A 40 6.44 -20.11 -4.40
N LEU A 41 7.15 -19.28 -3.65
CA LEU A 41 6.58 -18.54 -2.53
C LEU A 41 5.87 -17.29 -3.01
N MET A 42 4.72 -17.03 -2.41
CA MET A 42 3.93 -15.81 -2.62
C MET A 42 4.62 -14.60 -1.97
N VAL A 43 4.26 -13.40 -2.43
CA VAL A 43 4.87 -12.12 -2.00
C VAL A 43 4.80 -11.92 -0.49
N LEU A 44 3.61 -12.01 0.11
CA LEU A 44 3.41 -11.65 1.52
C LEU A 44 4.16 -12.59 2.48
N PRO A 45 4.14 -13.94 2.31
CA PRO A 45 5.01 -14.82 3.10
C PRO A 45 6.49 -14.48 2.99
N ARG A 46 7.02 -14.22 1.77
CA ARG A 46 8.43 -13.85 1.59
C ARG A 46 8.77 -12.56 2.32
N ALA A 47 7.87 -11.59 2.28
CA ALA A 47 8.05 -10.32 2.97
C ALA A 47 8.16 -10.47 4.49
N TYR A 48 7.30 -11.30 5.11
CA TYR A 48 7.41 -11.64 6.54
C TYR A 48 8.67 -12.45 6.88
N MET A 49 9.21 -13.19 5.91
CA MET A 49 10.52 -13.85 6.03
C MET A 49 11.70 -12.90 5.82
N GLY A 50 11.46 -11.61 5.58
CA GLY A 50 12.49 -10.57 5.49
C GLY A 50 12.95 -10.25 4.05
N ALA A 51 12.30 -10.81 3.03
CA ALA A 51 12.52 -10.38 1.65
C ALA A 51 12.07 -8.91 1.49
N THR A 52 12.89 -8.14 0.79
CA THR A 52 12.60 -6.77 0.36
C THR A 52 11.81 -6.77 -0.95
N ALA A 53 11.29 -5.63 -1.36
CA ALA A 53 10.70 -5.38 -2.67
C ALA A 53 11.65 -5.87 -3.76
N PHE A 54 12.93 -5.47 -3.72
CA PHE A 54 13.94 -5.90 -4.70
C PHE A 54 14.16 -7.43 -4.74
N ASP A 55 14.01 -8.11 -3.61
CA ASP A 55 14.09 -9.58 -3.56
C ASP A 55 12.84 -10.25 -4.18
N ILE A 56 11.68 -9.59 -4.09
CA ILE A 56 10.38 -10.16 -4.45
C ILE A 56 10.06 -9.96 -5.93
N HIS A 57 10.54 -8.88 -6.55
CA HIS A 57 10.30 -8.59 -7.96
C HIS A 57 10.75 -9.75 -8.87
N ASP A 58 9.92 -10.07 -9.84
CA ASP A 58 10.29 -10.92 -10.96
C ASP A 58 10.77 -10.03 -12.13
N VAL A 59 12.02 -10.26 -12.56
CA VAL A 59 12.65 -9.52 -13.67
C VAL A 59 12.87 -10.49 -14.83
N ASP A 60 12.24 -10.18 -15.96
CA ASP A 60 12.37 -10.89 -17.23
C ASP A 60 13.09 -9.97 -18.22
N LEU A 61 14.43 -10.03 -18.21
CA LEU A 61 15.28 -9.16 -19.04
C LEU A 61 15.03 -9.36 -20.54
N PRO A 62 14.91 -10.60 -21.09
CA PRO A 62 14.58 -10.78 -22.50
C PRO A 62 13.24 -10.15 -22.91
N ALA A 63 12.24 -10.16 -22.02
CA ALA A 63 10.95 -9.52 -22.27
C ALA A 63 10.89 -8.03 -21.88
N GLY A 64 11.94 -7.50 -21.23
CA GLY A 64 11.94 -6.13 -20.70
C GLY A 64 10.91 -5.90 -19.57
N ARG A 65 10.51 -6.96 -18.85
CA ARG A 65 9.45 -6.88 -17.81
C ARG A 65 10.04 -6.86 -16.40
N ILE A 66 9.49 -5.99 -15.55
CA ILE A 66 9.59 -6.07 -14.10
C ILE A 66 8.16 -6.24 -13.57
N GLY A 67 7.97 -7.08 -12.56
CA GLY A 67 6.67 -7.23 -11.91
C GLY A 67 6.76 -7.72 -10.49
N ILE A 68 5.65 -7.63 -9.77
CA ILE A 68 5.49 -8.13 -8.42
C ILE A 68 4.11 -8.73 -8.24
N GLY A 69 4.07 -10.04 -7.92
CA GLY A 69 2.82 -10.72 -7.58
C GLY A 69 1.75 -10.66 -8.68
N GLY A 70 2.13 -10.54 -9.95
CA GLY A 70 1.21 -10.46 -11.08
C GLY A 70 0.85 -9.03 -11.52
N VAL A 71 1.39 -8.02 -10.86
CA VAL A 71 1.32 -6.61 -11.28
C VAL A 71 2.57 -6.28 -12.08
N GLU A 72 2.40 -5.66 -13.25
CA GLU A 72 3.52 -5.15 -14.04
C GLU A 72 3.96 -3.79 -13.50
N GLU A 73 5.27 -3.60 -13.39
CA GLU A 73 5.85 -2.39 -12.85
C GLU A 73 7.02 -1.90 -13.71
N ILE A 74 7.37 -0.64 -13.50
CA ILE A 74 8.58 -0.04 -14.06
C ILE A 74 9.31 0.73 -12.96
N MET A 75 10.64 0.79 -13.07
CA MET A 75 11.43 1.73 -12.28
C MET A 75 11.42 3.08 -12.99
N ALA A 76 10.79 4.09 -12.38
CA ALA A 76 10.73 5.45 -12.93
C ALA A 76 11.50 6.44 -12.05
N GLY A 77 12.15 7.43 -12.68
CA GLY A 77 12.78 8.53 -11.94
C GLY A 77 11.72 9.38 -11.23
N ALA A 78 11.89 9.63 -9.93
CA ALA A 78 10.89 10.30 -9.09
C ALA A 78 10.47 11.71 -9.59
N LYS A 79 11.28 12.36 -10.43
CA LYS A 79 10.93 13.64 -11.09
C LYS A 79 9.66 13.55 -11.93
N ILE A 80 9.26 12.35 -12.36
CA ILE A 80 8.00 12.12 -13.07
C ILE A 80 6.80 12.65 -12.30
N ILE A 81 6.83 12.63 -10.96
CA ILE A 81 5.76 13.17 -10.11
C ILE A 81 5.61 14.67 -10.32
N HIS A 82 6.71 15.42 -10.29
CA HIS A 82 6.70 16.84 -10.59
C HIS A 82 6.20 17.11 -12.01
N LEU A 83 6.74 16.39 -13.00
CA LEU A 83 6.40 16.60 -14.41
C LEU A 83 4.92 16.35 -14.66
N LEU A 84 4.37 15.29 -14.09
CA LEU A 84 2.96 14.95 -14.16
C LEU A 84 2.08 16.10 -13.67
N HIS A 85 2.42 16.69 -12.52
CA HIS A 85 1.70 17.85 -11.99
C HIS A 85 1.84 19.10 -12.86
N THR A 86 3.07 19.46 -13.23
CA THR A 86 3.30 20.71 -13.96
C THR A 86 2.76 20.66 -15.38
N THR A 87 2.88 19.53 -16.06
CA THR A 87 2.35 19.36 -17.42
C THR A 87 0.82 19.37 -17.43
N LEU A 88 0.16 18.82 -16.40
CA LEU A 88 -1.29 18.97 -16.28
C LEU A 88 -1.70 20.42 -15.98
N ALA A 89 -0.92 21.13 -15.15
CA ALA A 89 -1.17 22.54 -14.82
C ALA A 89 -1.05 23.48 -16.03
N ASP A 90 -0.28 23.11 -17.06
CA ASP A 90 -0.18 23.87 -18.32
C ASP A 90 -1.47 23.80 -19.16
N HIS A 91 -2.37 22.86 -18.86
CA HIS A 91 -3.54 22.56 -19.69
C HIS A 91 -4.88 22.54 -18.95
N LEU A 92 -4.87 22.43 -17.61
CA LEU A 92 -6.05 22.30 -16.77
C LEU A 92 -6.03 23.37 -15.68
N ASP A 93 -7.20 23.82 -15.24
CA ASP A 93 -7.25 24.61 -14.02
C ASP A 93 -6.89 23.75 -12.79
N GLU A 94 -6.61 24.40 -11.65
CA GLU A 94 -6.18 23.71 -10.43
C GLU A 94 -7.18 22.66 -9.94
N LYS A 95 -8.48 22.90 -10.10
CA LYS A 95 -9.53 21.98 -9.65
C LYS A 95 -9.63 20.78 -10.59
N GLU A 96 -9.56 21.01 -11.89
CA GLU A 96 -9.54 19.96 -12.92
C GLU A 96 -8.29 19.09 -12.80
N LYS A 97 -7.11 19.71 -12.61
CA LYS A 97 -5.84 19.01 -12.37
C LYS A 97 -5.94 18.12 -11.12
N ALA A 98 -6.41 18.67 -10.00
CA ALA A 98 -6.55 17.91 -8.76
C ALA A 98 -7.50 16.71 -8.92
N ALA A 99 -8.61 16.90 -9.63
CA ALA A 99 -9.55 15.81 -9.94
C ALA A 99 -8.93 14.76 -10.87
N ALA A 100 -8.18 15.18 -11.89
CA ALA A 100 -7.50 14.27 -12.82
C ALA A 100 -6.47 13.40 -12.11
N LEU A 101 -5.63 14.00 -11.25
CA LEU A 101 -4.65 13.29 -10.43
C LEU A 101 -5.32 12.31 -9.47
N TYR A 102 -6.38 12.76 -8.76
CA TYR A 102 -7.14 11.87 -7.87
C TYR A 102 -7.72 10.68 -8.63
N ASN A 103 -8.40 10.91 -9.75
CA ASN A 103 -9.03 9.85 -10.55
C ASN A 103 -8.01 8.88 -11.12
N MET A 104 -6.86 9.38 -11.57
CA MET A 104 -5.75 8.55 -12.02
C MET A 104 -5.22 7.65 -10.88
N GLY A 105 -5.10 8.18 -9.66
CA GLY A 105 -4.70 7.39 -8.49
C GLY A 105 -5.72 6.30 -8.13
N VAL A 106 -7.02 6.62 -8.19
CA VAL A 106 -8.10 5.65 -7.99
C VAL A 106 -8.01 4.54 -9.03
N ALA A 107 -7.92 4.90 -10.30
CA ALA A 107 -7.90 3.94 -11.41
C ALA A 107 -6.67 3.03 -11.35
N LEU A 108 -5.48 3.61 -11.14
CA LEU A 108 -4.23 2.86 -11.01
C LEU A 108 -4.34 1.84 -9.88
N CYS A 109 -4.64 2.29 -8.66
CA CYS A 109 -4.62 1.41 -7.51
C CYS A 109 -5.75 0.38 -7.53
N THR A 110 -6.91 0.73 -8.10
CA THR A 110 -7.99 -0.25 -8.33
C THR A 110 -7.51 -1.37 -9.24
N TRP A 111 -6.83 -1.04 -10.34
CA TRP A 111 -6.27 -2.03 -11.25
C TRP A 111 -5.20 -2.89 -10.57
N GLU A 112 -4.23 -2.27 -9.88
CA GLU A 112 -3.15 -3.00 -9.19
C GLU A 112 -3.68 -3.99 -8.16
N VAL A 113 -4.60 -3.54 -7.29
CA VAL A 113 -5.18 -4.40 -6.25
C VAL A 113 -6.03 -5.50 -6.86
N THR A 114 -6.78 -5.22 -7.94
CA THR A 114 -7.55 -6.25 -8.65
C THR A 114 -6.63 -7.31 -9.26
N CYS A 115 -5.59 -6.90 -9.98
CA CYS A 115 -4.60 -7.83 -10.54
C CYS A 115 -3.87 -8.64 -9.46
N ALA A 116 -3.55 -8.01 -8.32
CA ALA A 116 -2.93 -8.68 -7.19
C ALA A 116 -3.82 -9.76 -6.57
N LEU A 117 -5.12 -9.47 -6.42
CA LEU A 117 -6.12 -10.39 -5.87
C LEU A 117 -6.43 -11.54 -6.82
N GLU A 118 -6.63 -11.26 -8.11
CA GLU A 118 -6.95 -12.26 -9.13
C GLU A 118 -5.74 -13.13 -9.52
N GLY A 119 -4.55 -12.54 -9.54
CA GLY A 119 -3.32 -13.23 -9.92
C GLY A 119 -2.89 -14.30 -8.92
N GLY A 120 -3.38 -14.25 -7.67
CA GLY A 120 -3.16 -15.30 -6.67
C GLY A 120 -1.70 -15.49 -6.25
N ARG A 121 -0.81 -14.51 -6.53
CA ARG A 121 0.63 -14.58 -6.19
C ARG A 121 1.00 -13.74 -4.97
N TRP A 122 0.11 -12.88 -4.50
CA TRP A 122 0.36 -12.00 -3.36
C TRP A 122 0.22 -12.70 -2.01
N ALA A 123 -0.93 -13.33 -1.79
CA ALA A 123 -1.26 -14.00 -0.53
C ALA A 123 -1.96 -15.34 -0.80
N PRO A 124 -1.84 -16.31 0.11
CA PRO A 124 -2.59 -17.56 0.02
C PRO A 124 -4.10 -17.30 -0.06
N SER A 125 -4.80 -18.03 -0.93
CA SER A 125 -6.23 -17.84 -1.21
C SER A 125 -7.11 -17.87 0.06
N PHE A 126 -6.74 -18.67 1.06
CA PHE A 126 -7.44 -18.76 2.33
C PHE A 126 -7.27 -17.53 3.24
N LEU A 127 -6.30 -16.64 2.95
CA LEU A 127 -6.11 -15.36 3.64
C LEU A 127 -6.85 -14.21 2.95
N VAL A 128 -7.13 -14.31 1.65
CA VAL A 128 -7.78 -13.24 0.87
C VAL A 128 -9.09 -12.75 1.51
N PRO A 129 -10.01 -13.63 1.98
CA PRO A 129 -11.24 -13.18 2.64
C PRO A 129 -11.03 -12.43 3.96
N LEU A 130 -9.83 -12.48 4.56
CA LEU A 130 -9.50 -11.72 5.78
C LEU A 130 -9.01 -10.30 5.48
N ILE A 131 -8.59 -10.03 4.24
CA ILE A 131 -7.99 -8.74 3.84
C ILE A 131 -8.85 -7.99 2.82
N ALA A 132 -9.66 -8.72 2.03
CA ALA A 132 -10.58 -8.16 1.07
C ALA A 132 -11.99 -8.76 1.27
N ASN A 133 -12.91 -7.96 1.80
CA ASN A 133 -14.32 -8.30 1.96
C ASN A 133 -15.16 -7.05 2.26
N SER A 134 -16.48 -7.13 2.02
CA SER A 134 -17.39 -5.99 2.16
C SER A 134 -17.54 -5.43 3.58
N GLN A 135 -17.17 -6.21 4.58
CA GLN A 135 -17.26 -5.84 5.99
C GLN A 135 -15.91 -5.44 6.58
N ILE A 136 -14.83 -5.39 5.78
CA ILE A 136 -13.48 -5.25 6.32
C ILE A 136 -13.31 -3.96 7.11
N LEU A 137 -13.84 -2.84 6.60
CA LEU A 137 -13.73 -1.54 7.27
C LEU A 137 -14.48 -1.53 8.61
N ASP A 138 -15.66 -2.16 8.67
CA ASP A 138 -16.45 -2.26 9.89
C ASP A 138 -15.81 -3.22 10.90
N GLN A 139 -15.27 -4.35 10.43
CA GLN A 139 -14.56 -5.33 11.26
C GLN A 139 -13.29 -4.73 11.87
N VAL A 140 -12.50 -4.01 11.09
CA VAL A 140 -11.26 -3.37 11.55
C VAL A 140 -11.58 -2.26 12.57
N ARG A 141 -12.72 -1.57 12.46
CA ARG A 141 -13.19 -0.60 13.47
C ARG A 141 -13.67 -1.23 14.77
N THR A 142 -14.39 -2.35 14.68
CA THR A 142 -15.16 -2.90 15.82
C THR A 142 -14.48 -4.06 16.54
N ASP A 143 -13.57 -4.78 15.88
CA ASP A 143 -12.82 -5.90 16.48
C ASP A 143 -11.34 -5.51 16.66
N PRO A 144 -10.86 -5.30 17.90
CA PRO A 144 -9.47 -4.97 18.18
C PRO A 144 -8.46 -6.00 17.66
N LEU A 145 -8.86 -7.27 17.57
CA LEU A 145 -8.01 -8.33 17.03
C LEU A 145 -7.85 -8.17 15.52
N MET A 146 -8.94 -7.88 14.81
CA MET A 146 -8.91 -7.58 13.38
C MET A 146 -8.12 -6.29 13.13
N ALA A 147 -8.36 -5.23 13.90
CA ALA A 147 -7.64 -3.98 13.82
C ALA A 147 -6.12 -4.19 13.87
N LYS A 148 -5.66 -4.98 14.86
CA LYS A 148 -4.24 -5.29 15.04
C LYS A 148 -3.67 -6.11 13.89
N PHE A 149 -4.40 -7.11 13.40
CA PHE A 149 -3.98 -7.93 12.26
C PHE A 149 -3.87 -7.10 10.98
N PHE A 150 -4.88 -6.28 10.72
CA PHE A 150 -4.96 -5.45 9.54
C PHE A 150 -3.88 -4.37 9.56
N THR A 151 -3.64 -3.72 10.70
CA THR A 151 -2.52 -2.77 10.89
C THR A 151 -1.17 -3.42 10.56
N LYS A 152 -0.90 -4.62 11.10
CA LYS A 152 0.37 -5.32 10.80
C LYS A 152 0.50 -5.69 9.32
N THR A 153 -0.60 -6.10 8.70
CA THR A 153 -0.62 -6.44 7.27
C THR A 153 -0.39 -5.19 6.43
N MET A 154 -1.08 -4.09 6.73
CA MET A 154 -0.93 -2.82 6.01
C MET A 154 0.45 -2.21 6.20
N ASN A 155 1.08 -2.33 7.36
CA ASN A 155 2.46 -1.89 7.57
C ASN A 155 3.45 -2.72 6.73
N MET A 156 3.21 -4.04 6.59
CA MET A 156 4.01 -4.88 5.70
C MET A 156 3.83 -4.48 4.23
N MET A 157 2.59 -4.20 3.81
CA MET A 157 2.28 -3.73 2.46
C MET A 157 2.90 -2.36 2.18
N SER A 158 2.79 -1.41 3.10
CA SER A 158 3.42 -0.09 2.99
C SER A 158 4.93 -0.21 2.88
N ARG A 159 5.58 -1.03 3.73
CA ARG A 159 7.01 -1.27 3.62
C ARG A 159 7.43 -1.70 2.21
N LEU A 160 6.74 -2.70 1.64
CA LEU A 160 7.12 -3.25 0.34
C LEU A 160 6.82 -2.31 -0.82
N ILE A 161 5.59 -1.77 -0.86
CA ILE A 161 5.09 -1.04 -2.03
C ILE A 161 5.50 0.43 -1.96
N THR A 162 5.33 1.06 -0.80
CA THR A 162 5.54 2.51 -0.68
C THR A 162 6.94 2.85 -0.20
N ASP A 163 7.43 2.24 0.89
CA ASP A 163 8.71 2.63 1.48
C ASP A 163 9.86 2.21 0.57
N GLU A 164 9.94 0.91 0.27
CA GLU A 164 10.99 0.33 -0.55
C GLU A 164 10.81 0.67 -2.04
N GLY A 165 9.58 0.98 -2.47
CA GLY A 165 9.28 1.53 -3.80
C GLY A 165 9.57 3.03 -3.95
N GLY A 166 9.89 3.74 -2.87
CA GLY A 166 10.32 5.14 -2.89
C GLY A 166 9.19 6.18 -2.93
N TRP A 167 7.94 5.78 -2.68
CA TRP A 167 6.76 6.65 -2.60
C TRP A 167 6.64 7.35 -1.24
N GLY A 168 7.13 6.74 -0.17
CA GLY A 168 7.01 7.25 1.20
C GLY A 168 6.38 6.20 2.11
N HIS A 169 5.93 6.61 3.29
CA HIS A 169 5.40 5.68 4.30
C HIS A 169 3.95 5.96 4.64
N LEU A 170 3.08 4.95 4.46
CA LEU A 170 1.67 5.01 4.80
C LEU A 170 1.42 4.30 6.14
N ASP A 171 0.85 5.05 7.08
CA ASP A 171 0.36 4.53 8.35
C ASP A 171 -1.17 4.73 8.43
N PHE A 172 -1.86 3.79 9.07
CA PHE A 172 -3.31 3.72 9.04
C PHE A 172 -3.88 3.74 10.46
N ASP A 173 -4.70 4.75 10.75
CA ASP A 173 -5.51 4.81 11.96
C ASP A 173 -6.97 4.46 11.65
N PHE A 174 -7.27 3.18 11.84
CA PHE A 174 -8.62 2.65 11.66
C PHE A 174 -9.56 2.97 12.84
N SER A 175 -9.02 3.43 13.97
CA SER A 175 -9.81 3.78 15.15
C SER A 175 -10.37 5.21 15.08
N ALA A 176 -9.76 6.06 14.27
CA ALA A 176 -10.23 7.42 14.03
C ALA A 176 -11.59 7.46 13.30
N ALA A 177 -12.37 8.50 13.59
CA ALA A 177 -13.61 8.82 12.90
C ALA A 177 -13.57 10.27 12.38
N PRO A 178 -13.49 10.50 11.05
CA PRO A 178 -13.32 9.50 9.98
C PRO A 178 -12.00 8.73 10.08
N MET A 179 -11.90 7.57 9.42
CA MET A 179 -10.64 6.81 9.38
C MET A 179 -9.54 7.67 8.75
N GLN A 180 -8.33 7.57 9.28
CA GLN A 180 -7.21 8.39 8.85
C GLN A 180 -6.09 7.55 8.26
N VAL A 181 -5.47 8.10 7.22
CA VAL A 181 -4.21 7.59 6.67
C VAL A 181 -3.20 8.71 6.73
N PHE A 182 -2.00 8.39 7.20
CA PHE A 182 -0.90 9.31 7.30
C PHE A 182 0.16 8.96 6.27
N LEU A 183 0.69 9.96 5.57
CA LEU A 183 1.80 9.79 4.65
C LEU A 183 3.00 10.62 5.11
N SER A 184 4.09 9.93 5.43
CA SER A 184 5.39 10.53 5.69
C SER A 184 6.28 10.43 4.45
N ASN A 185 7.17 11.40 4.25
CA ASN A 185 8.09 11.44 3.10
C ASN A 185 7.40 11.41 1.72
N SER A 186 6.23 12.07 1.61
CA SER A 186 5.46 12.16 0.36
C SER A 186 6.31 12.68 -0.79
N GLN A 187 6.35 11.92 -1.89
CA GLN A 187 7.01 12.38 -3.12
C GLN A 187 6.32 13.59 -3.75
N GLU A 188 4.98 13.66 -3.73
CA GLU A 188 4.23 14.80 -4.28
C GLU A 188 4.60 16.08 -3.51
N ALA A 189 4.46 16.05 -2.18
CA ALA A 189 4.77 17.22 -1.35
C ALA A 189 6.25 17.63 -1.46
N ARG A 190 7.17 16.67 -1.49
CA ARG A 190 8.62 16.96 -1.59
C ARG A 190 8.98 17.61 -2.93
N TRP A 191 8.45 17.10 -4.04
CA TRP A 191 8.80 17.59 -5.37
C TRP A 191 8.13 18.92 -5.73
N LEU A 192 6.91 19.15 -5.24
CA LEU A 192 6.17 20.38 -5.48
C LEU A 192 6.62 21.51 -4.56
N GLY A 193 7.17 21.17 -3.39
CA GLY A 193 7.66 22.15 -2.43
C GLY A 193 6.52 22.86 -1.68
N PRO A 194 6.82 24.00 -1.01
CA PRO A 194 5.84 24.70 -0.20
C PRO A 194 4.59 25.12 -0.96
N SER A 195 3.42 24.90 -0.37
CA SER A 195 2.12 25.22 -0.98
C SER A 195 1.14 25.74 0.08
N PRO A 196 0.26 26.71 -0.25
CA PRO A 196 -0.79 27.17 0.64
C PRO A 196 -1.95 26.15 0.78
N THR A 197 -2.02 25.15 -0.10
CA THR A 197 -3.08 24.13 -0.12
C THR A 197 -2.50 22.71 -0.22
N PRO A 198 -3.27 21.66 0.15
CA PRO A 198 -2.83 20.28 -0.01
C PRO A 198 -2.55 19.96 -1.49
N VAL A 199 -1.53 19.13 -1.74
CA VAL A 199 -1.04 18.83 -3.10
C VAL A 199 -0.95 17.34 -3.42
N CYS A 200 -1.17 16.44 -2.46
CA CYS A 200 -1.01 15.00 -2.64
C CYS A 200 -2.28 14.36 -3.21
N HIS A 201 -2.80 14.92 -4.31
CA HIS A 201 -4.06 14.48 -4.92
C HIS A 201 -3.95 13.08 -5.51
N PHE A 202 -2.80 12.73 -6.07
CA PHE A 202 -2.57 11.37 -6.59
C PHE A 202 -2.56 10.34 -5.45
N TYR A 203 -1.90 10.63 -4.33
CA TYR A 203 -1.97 9.76 -3.14
C TYR A 203 -3.37 9.64 -2.56
N ALA A 204 -4.14 10.73 -2.49
CA ALA A 204 -5.54 10.65 -2.05
C ALA A 204 -6.33 9.66 -2.93
N GLY A 205 -6.09 9.70 -4.24
CA GLY A 205 -6.66 8.73 -5.19
C GLY A 205 -6.19 7.30 -4.95
N ILE A 206 -4.89 7.08 -4.74
CA ILE A 206 -4.32 5.75 -4.44
C ILE A 206 -4.98 5.16 -3.20
N VAL A 207 -5.08 5.93 -2.10
CA VAL A 207 -5.72 5.47 -0.86
C VAL A 207 -7.20 5.14 -1.08
N ALA A 208 -7.91 5.95 -1.86
CA ALA A 208 -9.31 5.71 -2.22
C ALA A 208 -9.48 4.43 -3.05
N GLY A 209 -8.66 4.23 -4.09
CA GLY A 209 -8.67 3.02 -4.92
C GLY A 209 -8.39 1.78 -4.09
N TYR A 210 -7.33 1.80 -3.28
CA TYR A 210 -6.98 0.68 -2.40
C TYR A 210 -8.13 0.32 -1.45
N ALA A 211 -8.60 1.29 -0.66
CA ALA A 211 -9.65 1.08 0.33
C ALA A 211 -10.97 0.64 -0.33
N GLY A 212 -11.31 1.22 -1.48
CA GLY A 212 -12.50 0.88 -2.23
C GLY A 212 -12.46 -0.54 -2.79
N THR A 213 -11.35 -0.95 -3.40
CA THR A 213 -11.22 -2.30 -3.96
C THR A 213 -11.24 -3.39 -2.88
N ILE A 214 -10.50 -3.24 -1.78
CA ILE A 214 -10.49 -4.26 -0.72
C ILE A 214 -11.82 -4.37 0.01
N SER A 215 -12.56 -3.26 0.12
CA SER A 215 -13.85 -3.22 0.81
C SER A 215 -15.03 -3.44 -0.13
N GLY A 216 -14.84 -3.41 -1.44
CA GLY A 216 -15.95 -3.42 -2.40
C GLY A 216 -16.94 -2.26 -2.22
N LYS A 217 -16.51 -1.16 -1.60
CA LYS A 217 -17.33 0.04 -1.35
C LYS A 217 -16.76 1.24 -2.09
N THR A 218 -17.59 2.25 -2.34
CA THR A 218 -17.11 3.54 -2.84
C THR A 218 -16.53 4.34 -1.68
N ILE A 219 -15.22 4.62 -1.74
CA ILE A 219 -14.51 5.38 -0.72
C ILE A 219 -14.00 6.68 -1.32
N ARG A 220 -14.40 7.80 -0.73
CA ARG A 220 -13.85 9.12 -1.04
C ARG A 220 -12.76 9.48 -0.04
N VAL A 221 -11.64 9.99 -0.53
CA VAL A 221 -10.51 10.41 0.31
C VAL A 221 -10.25 11.90 0.14
N LYS A 222 -10.04 12.60 1.24
CA LYS A 222 -9.64 14.01 1.24
C LYS A 222 -8.35 14.21 2.04
N GLU A 223 -7.36 14.84 1.44
CA GLU A 223 -6.20 15.36 2.17
C GLU A 223 -6.62 16.59 2.99
N VAL A 224 -6.42 16.54 4.31
CA VAL A 224 -6.81 17.61 5.24
C VAL A 224 -5.63 18.36 5.85
N ALA A 225 -4.43 17.79 5.76
CA ALA A 225 -3.17 18.43 6.11
C ALA A 225 -2.07 17.87 5.20
N CYS A 226 -1.09 18.70 4.83
CA CYS A 226 -0.04 18.32 3.89
C CYS A 226 1.32 18.81 4.38
N SER A 227 2.36 18.01 4.17
CA SER A 227 3.73 18.42 4.49
C SER A 227 4.21 19.60 3.64
N ALA A 228 3.71 19.75 2.41
CA ALA A 228 3.93 20.94 1.58
C ALA A 228 3.34 22.22 2.23
N MET A 229 2.33 22.09 3.09
CA MET A 229 1.76 23.21 3.85
C MET A 229 2.49 23.44 5.19
N GLY A 230 3.55 22.68 5.48
CA GLY A 230 4.30 22.73 6.73
C GLY A 230 3.78 21.80 7.83
N ALA A 231 2.84 20.89 7.53
CA ALA A 231 2.47 19.84 8.48
C ALA A 231 3.59 18.79 8.63
N GLU A 232 3.65 18.11 9.77
CA GLU A 232 4.66 17.04 10.00
C GLU A 232 4.52 15.89 8.98
N LYS A 233 3.27 15.52 8.67
CA LYS A 233 2.91 14.45 7.74
C LYS A 233 1.66 14.85 6.96
N CYS A 234 1.46 14.28 5.78
CA CYS A 234 0.18 14.43 5.09
C CYS A 234 -0.87 13.57 5.78
N VAL A 235 -2.10 14.07 5.87
CA VAL A 235 -3.22 13.41 6.56
C VAL A 235 -4.39 13.30 5.60
N PHE A 236 -4.90 12.09 5.42
CA PHE A 236 -6.02 11.78 4.56
C PHE A 236 -7.19 11.24 5.38
N HIS A 237 -8.38 11.79 5.16
CA HIS A 237 -9.62 11.30 5.76
C HIS A 237 -10.41 10.47 4.75
N LEU A 238 -10.85 9.29 5.18
CA LEU A 238 -11.66 8.36 4.38
C LEU A 238 -13.14 8.52 4.71
N PHE A 239 -13.97 8.67 3.68
CA PHE A 239 -15.42 8.77 3.77
C PHE A 239 -16.04 7.68 2.90
N GLU A 240 -16.98 6.92 3.47
CA GLU A 240 -17.82 6.00 2.71
C GLU A 240 -18.94 6.81 2.05
N GLU A 241 -19.19 6.57 0.76
CA GLU A 241 -20.28 7.20 -0.01
C GLU A 241 -21.56 6.36 -0.03
#